data_AF-A0A951NYS3-F1
#
_entry.id   AF-A0A951NYS3-F1
#
_cell.length_a   1.000
_cell.length_b   1.000
_cell.length_c   1.000
_cell.angle_alpha   90.00
_cell.angle_beta   90.00
_cell.angle_gamma   90.00
#
_symmetry.space_group_name_H-M   'P 1'
#
loop_
_entity.id
_entity.type
_entity.pdbx_description
1 polymer ?
#
loop_
_entity_poly.entity_id
_entity_poly.type
_entity_poly.pdbx_seq_one_letter_code
_entity_poly.pdbx_strand_id
1 'polypeptide(L)'
;MSHRLMMMNRDFSSLSRWLVKRSIALGAISSIAVLAGWTPDFSAPTIAQAFDSSASAQEPAFTRYVRSAVALEQRRQALQGQLQQVTGGNVPSGVCQNINQVNEGARGQVRGLCQQFRQSFYQILADQKPALTLEEFNSFQSQVGSRQMCDRVAQEARRLQLGDISCKDAK
;
A
#
# COMPACT_ATOMS: atom_id res chain seq x y z
N MET A 1 63.27 -47.75 0.82
CA MET A 1 62.38 -47.67 2.00
C MET A 1 62.16 -46.20 2.36
N SER A 2 60.92 -45.87 2.73
CA SER A 2 60.43 -44.59 3.29
C SER A 2 60.09 -43.41 2.35
N HIS A 3 58.90 -43.54 1.73
CA HIS A 3 57.75 -42.61 1.74
C HIS A 3 57.94 -41.12 2.12
N ARG A 4 57.46 -40.22 1.24
CA ARG A 4 56.34 -39.26 1.48
C ARG A 4 55.95 -38.59 0.15
N LEU A 5 54.77 -38.90 -0.39
CA LEU A 5 53.51 -38.15 -0.26
C LEU A 5 53.64 -36.67 -0.67
N MET A 6 53.25 -36.30 -1.89
CA MET A 6 51.89 -35.94 -2.34
C MET A 6 51.49 -34.49 -2.06
N MET A 7 50.80 -33.95 -3.06
CA MET A 7 49.87 -32.81 -3.09
C MET A 7 50.46 -31.45 -3.45
N MET A 8 50.13 -30.90 -4.63
CA MET A 8 48.83 -30.32 -5.01
C MET A 8 48.36 -29.27 -4.02
N ASN A 9 48.37 -28.01 -4.42
CA ASN A 9 47.16 -27.20 -4.66
C ASN A 9 47.55 -25.73 -4.70
N ARG A 10 47.43 -25.11 -5.87
CA ARG A 10 46.28 -24.30 -6.31
C ARG A 10 46.44 -22.84 -5.89
N ASP A 11 46.88 -22.08 -6.88
CA ASP A 11 46.58 -20.65 -7.03
C ASP A 11 45.06 -20.43 -6.97
N PHE A 12 44.56 -20.15 -5.77
CA PHE A 12 43.19 -19.71 -5.51
C PHE A 12 43.15 -18.56 -4.48
N SER A 13 44.26 -17.81 -4.37
CA SER A 13 44.49 -16.83 -3.30
C SER A 13 44.24 -15.36 -3.70
N SER A 14 43.82 -15.09 -4.94
CA SER A 14 43.53 -13.74 -5.43
C SER A 14 42.04 -13.43 -5.62
N LEU A 15 41.17 -14.43 -5.80
CA LEU A 15 39.73 -14.22 -6.01
C LEU A 15 38.91 -14.20 -4.71
N SER A 16 39.43 -14.72 -3.59
CA SER A 16 38.73 -14.77 -2.29
C SER A 16 38.85 -13.50 -1.44
N ARG A 17 39.75 -12.56 -1.79
CA ARG A 17 39.95 -11.30 -1.04
C ARG A 17 38.97 -10.19 -1.41
N TRP A 18 38.22 -10.34 -2.50
CA TRP A 18 37.30 -9.31 -2.98
C TRP A 18 35.85 -9.50 -2.49
N LEU A 19 35.49 -10.70 -1.99
CA LEU A 19 34.13 -11.02 -1.54
C LEU A 19 33.94 -11.10 -0.02
N VAL A 20 34.96 -10.82 0.81
CA VAL A 20 34.90 -10.96 2.28
C VAL A 20 34.84 -9.60 3.03
N LYS A 21 34.76 -8.46 2.34
CA LYS A 21 34.68 -7.12 2.96
C LYS A 21 33.26 -6.63 3.32
N ARG A 22 32.24 -7.48 3.23
CA ARG A 22 30.89 -7.17 3.68
C ARG A 22 30.33 -8.36 4.42
N SER A 23 30.58 -8.44 5.73
CA SER A 23 29.60 -8.87 6.74
C SER A 23 30.26 -9.20 8.08
N ILE A 24 29.76 -8.52 9.12
CA ILE A 24 29.66 -9.01 10.51
C ILE A 24 30.94 -8.93 11.34
N ALA A 25 31.13 -7.77 11.98
CA ALA A 25 31.66 -7.73 13.33
C ALA A 25 30.58 -7.10 14.23
N LEU A 26 29.64 -7.95 14.65
CA LEU A 26 28.78 -7.73 15.80
C LEU A 26 29.70 -7.55 17.02
N GLY A 27 29.99 -6.29 17.37
CA GLY A 27 30.73 -5.95 18.57
C GLY A 27 29.79 -5.93 19.77
N ALA A 28 29.80 -7.01 20.54
CA ALA A 28 29.11 -7.12 21.82
C ALA A 28 29.81 -6.25 22.89
N ILE A 29 28.98 -5.53 23.67
CA ILE A 29 29.13 -5.21 25.10
C ILE A 29 30.44 -4.53 25.54
N SER A 30 30.35 -3.23 25.86
CA SER A 30 31.11 -2.64 26.96
C SER A 30 30.25 -1.62 27.72
N SER A 31 29.34 -2.14 28.54
CA SER A 31 28.83 -1.42 29.70
C SER A 31 29.97 -1.29 30.71
N ILE A 32 30.31 -0.06 31.07
CA ILE A 32 31.00 0.45 32.29
C ILE A 32 31.91 1.61 31.86
N ALA A 33 31.33 2.81 31.78
CA ALA A 33 32.06 4.08 31.81
C ALA A 33 31.15 5.16 32.41
N VAL A 34 30.70 4.93 33.65
CA VAL A 34 29.82 5.87 34.40
C VAL A 34 30.57 6.54 35.56
N LEU A 35 31.90 6.42 35.68
CA LEU A 35 32.61 6.90 36.90
C LEU A 35 33.91 7.70 36.70
N ALA A 36 34.19 8.23 35.52
CA ALA A 36 35.29 9.19 35.36
C ALA A 36 34.86 10.30 34.39
N GLY A 37 34.12 11.28 34.92
CA GLY A 37 33.57 12.42 34.18
C GLY A 37 34.62 13.23 33.44
N TRP A 38 34.99 12.74 32.26
CA TRP A 38 35.86 13.37 31.28
C TRP A 38 35.10 13.39 29.96
N THR A 39 34.34 14.45 29.73
CA THR A 39 33.82 14.79 28.41
C THR A 39 34.84 15.72 27.76
N PRO A 40 35.39 15.43 26.57
CA PRO A 40 36.11 16.45 25.83
C PRO A 40 35.11 17.54 25.44
N ASP A 41 35.35 18.76 25.92
CA ASP A 41 34.61 19.95 25.52
C ASP A 41 34.99 20.30 24.07
N PHE A 42 34.30 19.64 23.14
CA PHE A 42 34.19 20.13 21.78
C PHE A 42 32.92 20.96 21.70
N SER A 43 33.07 22.23 22.09
CA SER A 43 32.15 23.30 21.72
C SER A 43 32.15 23.46 20.18
N ALA A 44 31.39 22.60 19.51
CA ALA A 44 30.98 22.74 18.13
C ALA A 44 29.44 22.87 18.13
N PRO A 45 28.86 23.91 17.50
CA PRO A 45 27.41 24.04 17.41
C PRO A 45 26.82 22.87 16.61
N THR A 46 26.24 21.93 17.36
CA THR A 46 25.04 21.15 17.00
C THR A 46 25.01 20.56 15.58
N ILE A 47 25.79 19.50 15.35
CA ILE A 47 25.41 18.41 14.42
C ILE A 47 24.28 17.56 15.06
N ALA A 48 23.27 18.22 15.62
CA ALA A 48 22.07 17.58 16.18
C ALA A 48 20.86 17.70 15.22
N GLN A 49 20.96 18.56 14.19
CA GLN A 49 19.85 18.75 13.23
C GLN A 49 19.89 17.82 12.02
N ALA A 50 20.92 16.97 11.86
CA ALA A 50 21.05 16.10 10.68
C ALA A 50 20.38 14.73 10.80
N PHE A 51 19.86 14.37 11.99
CA PHE A 51 19.20 13.06 12.22
C PHE A 51 17.79 13.16 12.83
N ASP A 52 17.22 14.36 12.93
CA ASP A 52 15.85 14.57 13.45
C ASP A 52 14.79 14.75 12.36
N SER A 53 15.16 14.57 11.09
CA SER A 53 14.16 14.22 10.08
C SER A 53 13.97 12.71 10.08
N SER A 54 13.40 12.19 11.16
CA SER A 54 12.43 11.11 11.02
C SER A 54 11.27 11.71 10.22
N ALA A 55 11.45 11.82 8.90
CA ALA A 55 10.37 12.14 8.00
C ALA A 55 9.33 11.05 8.24
N SER A 56 8.28 11.40 8.98
CA SER A 56 7.09 10.60 9.09
C SER A 56 6.62 10.40 7.66
N ALA A 57 6.97 9.26 7.08
CA ALA A 57 6.65 8.90 5.71
C ALA A 57 5.13 8.70 5.67
N GLN A 58 4.41 9.81 5.52
CA GLN A 58 2.97 9.78 5.39
C GLN A 58 2.65 9.02 4.12
N GLU A 59 1.75 8.03 4.24
CA GLU A 59 1.41 7.18 3.11
C GLU A 59 1.02 8.03 1.89
N PRO A 60 1.46 7.70 0.66
CA PRO A 60 1.10 8.48 -0.52
C PRO A 60 -0.42 8.52 -0.75
N ALA A 61 -0.93 9.65 -1.24
CA ALA A 61 -2.36 9.80 -1.56
C ALA A 61 -2.86 8.74 -2.57
N PHE A 62 -1.99 8.34 -3.51
CA PHE A 62 -2.29 7.26 -4.45
C PHE A 62 -2.53 5.91 -3.77
N THR A 63 -1.72 5.55 -2.77
CA THR A 63 -1.89 4.32 -2.00
C THR A 63 -3.22 4.32 -1.24
N ARG A 64 -3.56 5.44 -0.60
CA ARG A 64 -4.87 5.64 0.04
C ARG A 64 -6.01 5.51 -0.96
N TYR A 65 -5.87 6.12 -2.13
CA TYR A 65 -6.83 6.02 -3.23
C TYR A 65 -7.07 4.57 -3.64
N VAL A 66 -6.00 3.79 -3.86
CA VAL A 66 -6.12 2.38 -4.25
C VAL A 66 -6.86 1.57 -3.18
N ARG A 67 -6.54 1.77 -1.90
CA ARG A 67 -7.27 1.13 -0.79
C ARG A 67 -8.75 1.50 -0.81
N SER A 68 -9.07 2.78 -0.94
CA SER A 68 -10.46 3.26 -0.99
C SER A 68 -11.21 2.74 -2.21
N ALA A 69 -10.57 2.71 -3.38
CA ALA A 69 -11.16 2.23 -4.63
C ALA A 69 -11.51 0.73 -4.55
N VAL A 70 -10.62 -0.09 -4.00
CA VAL A 70 -10.90 -1.52 -3.81
C VAL A 70 -12.04 -1.74 -2.82
N ALA A 71 -12.02 -1.05 -1.67
CA ALA A 71 -13.10 -1.14 -0.68
C ALA A 71 -14.45 -0.71 -1.27
N LEU A 72 -14.45 0.35 -2.08
CA LEU A 72 -15.65 0.83 -2.77
C LEU A 72 -16.18 -0.17 -3.80
N GLU A 73 -15.29 -0.82 -4.55
CA GLU A 73 -15.67 -1.85 -5.53
C GLU A 73 -16.29 -3.07 -4.85
N GLN A 74 -15.71 -3.54 -3.75
CA GLN A 74 -16.31 -4.62 -2.94
C GLN A 74 -17.72 -4.23 -2.47
N ARG A 75 -17.88 -2.99 -2.00
CA ARG A 75 -19.18 -2.47 -1.57
C ARG A 75 -20.16 -2.32 -2.73
N ARG A 76 -19.69 -2.00 -3.94
CA ARG A 76 -20.50 -1.92 -5.16
C ARG A 76 -21.01 -3.30 -5.58
N GLN A 77 -20.18 -4.33 -5.48
CA GLN A 77 -20.58 -5.71 -5.74
C GLN A 77 -21.63 -6.19 -4.75
N ALA A 78 -21.46 -5.89 -3.46
CA ALA A 78 -22.47 -6.18 -2.43
C ALA A 78 -23.80 -5.46 -2.72
N LEU A 79 -23.73 -4.17 -3.09
CA LEU A 79 -24.92 -3.40 -3.51
C LEU A 79 -25.60 -4.05 -4.71
N GLN A 80 -24.85 -4.48 -5.72
CA GLN A 80 -25.41 -5.15 -6.90
C GLN A 80 -26.21 -6.41 -6.51
N GLY A 81 -25.66 -7.24 -5.62
CA GLY A 81 -26.37 -8.43 -5.13
C GLY A 81 -27.65 -8.08 -4.36
N GLN A 82 -27.61 -7.05 -3.50
CA GLN A 82 -28.79 -6.59 -2.76
C GLN A 82 -29.86 -6.02 -3.70
N LEU A 83 -29.46 -5.27 -4.72
CA LEU A 83 -30.36 -4.74 -5.74
C LEU A 83 -31.01 -5.86 -6.54
N GLN A 84 -30.26 -6.89 -6.92
CA GLN A 84 -30.80 -8.06 -7.62
C GLN A 84 -31.86 -8.77 -6.79
N GLN A 85 -31.65 -8.94 -5.48
CA GLN A 85 -32.66 -9.53 -4.59
C GLN A 85 -33.94 -8.72 -4.53
N VAL A 86 -33.82 -7.39 -4.39
CA VAL A 86 -34.97 -6.48 -4.27
C VAL A 86 -35.75 -6.31 -5.58
N THR A 87 -35.05 -6.41 -6.72
CA THR A 87 -35.64 -6.18 -8.05
C THR A 87 -36.05 -7.47 -8.77
N GLY A 88 -35.90 -8.63 -8.13
CA GLY A 88 -36.16 -9.93 -8.76
C GLY A 88 -35.20 -10.25 -9.91
N GLY A 89 -33.98 -9.73 -9.85
CA GLY A 89 -32.91 -9.97 -10.82
C GLY A 89 -32.78 -8.92 -11.92
N ASN A 90 -33.78 -8.04 -12.12
CA ASN A 90 -33.74 -7.01 -13.14
C ASN A 90 -33.28 -5.66 -12.58
N VAL A 91 -31.97 -5.44 -12.53
CA VAL A 91 -31.37 -4.18 -12.06
C VAL A 91 -31.06 -3.27 -13.27
N PRO A 92 -31.76 -2.13 -13.43
CA PRO A 92 -31.45 -1.17 -14.49
C PRO A 92 -30.04 -0.60 -14.38
N SER A 93 -29.46 -0.21 -15.51
CA SER A 93 -28.18 0.52 -15.51
C SER A 93 -28.35 1.87 -14.81
N GLY A 94 -27.41 2.19 -13.91
CA GLY A 94 -27.48 3.42 -13.13
C GLY A 94 -28.74 3.50 -12.27
N VAL A 95 -29.19 2.39 -11.68
CA VAL A 95 -30.46 2.33 -10.92
C VAL A 95 -30.60 3.41 -9.84
N CYS A 96 -29.48 3.82 -9.23
CA CYS A 96 -29.49 4.90 -8.23
C CYS A 96 -29.78 6.29 -8.81
N GLN A 97 -29.53 6.50 -10.11
CA GLN A 97 -29.96 7.71 -10.84
C GLN A 97 -31.34 7.52 -11.49
N ASN A 98 -31.68 6.30 -11.87
CA ASN A 98 -32.86 5.97 -12.68
C ASN A 98 -33.94 5.20 -11.91
N ILE A 99 -34.20 5.57 -10.65
CA ILE A 99 -35.05 4.78 -9.75
C ILE A 99 -36.49 4.57 -10.25
N ASN A 100 -36.97 5.46 -11.12
CA ASN A 100 -38.29 5.36 -11.73
C ASN A 100 -38.42 4.15 -12.67
N GLN A 101 -37.30 3.62 -13.18
CA GLN A 101 -37.25 2.40 -13.99
C GLN A 101 -37.40 1.11 -13.16
N VAL A 102 -37.38 1.22 -11.83
CA VAL A 102 -37.65 0.11 -10.92
C VAL A 102 -39.15 0.00 -10.66
N ASN A 103 -39.65 -1.24 -10.53
CA ASN A 103 -41.00 -1.55 -10.07
C ASN A 103 -41.37 -0.77 -8.81
N GLU A 104 -42.57 -0.19 -8.78
CA GLU A 104 -42.99 0.78 -7.76
C GLU A 104 -42.80 0.26 -6.32
N GLY A 105 -43.19 -0.98 -6.05
CA GLY A 105 -43.05 -1.60 -4.72
C GLY A 105 -41.61 -1.75 -4.22
N ALA A 106 -40.62 -1.74 -5.12
CA ALA A 106 -39.20 -1.89 -4.78
C ALA A 106 -38.44 -0.55 -4.68
N ARG A 107 -39.02 0.55 -5.18
CA ARG A 107 -38.34 1.86 -5.26
C ARG A 107 -37.86 2.38 -3.91
N GLY A 108 -38.65 2.19 -2.84
CA GLY A 108 -38.28 2.63 -1.50
C GLY A 108 -37.03 1.93 -0.98
N GLN A 109 -36.96 0.60 -1.13
CA GLN A 109 -35.82 -0.21 -0.71
C GLN A 109 -34.57 0.12 -1.55
N VAL A 110 -34.72 0.19 -2.87
CA VAL A 110 -33.61 0.60 -3.76
C VAL A 110 -33.06 1.97 -3.38
N ARG A 111 -33.92 2.94 -3.05
CA ARG A 111 -33.48 4.27 -2.61
C ARG A 111 -32.64 4.18 -1.33
N GLY A 112 -33.09 3.39 -0.36
CA GLY A 112 -32.36 3.15 0.89
C GLY A 112 -30.98 2.54 0.63
N LEU A 113 -30.90 1.51 -0.21
CA LEU A 113 -29.63 0.87 -0.58
C LEU A 113 -28.66 1.84 -1.26
N CYS A 114 -29.15 2.65 -2.20
CA CYS A 114 -28.33 3.67 -2.86
C CYS A 114 -27.83 4.75 -1.89
N GLN A 115 -28.66 5.17 -0.92
CA GLN A 115 -28.24 6.12 0.11
C GLN A 115 -27.17 5.52 1.04
N GLN A 116 -27.33 4.27 1.45
CA GLN A 116 -26.34 3.56 2.26
C GLN A 116 -25.01 3.40 1.51
N PHE A 117 -25.06 3.07 0.22
CA PHE A 117 -23.85 3.00 -0.61
C PHE A 117 -23.13 4.36 -0.66
N ARG A 118 -23.88 5.45 -0.89
CA ARG A 118 -23.31 6.80 -0.89
C ARG A 118 -22.70 7.18 0.46
N GLN A 119 -23.32 6.80 1.57
CA GLN A 119 -22.75 7.03 2.91
C GLN A 119 -21.45 6.23 3.10
N SER A 120 -21.43 4.96 2.68
CA SER A 120 -20.22 4.14 2.77
C SER A 120 -19.06 4.69 1.94
N PHE A 121 -19.33 5.32 0.80
CA PHE A 121 -18.30 6.02 0.02
C PHE A 121 -17.59 7.09 0.85
N TYR A 122 -18.32 7.99 1.50
CA TYR A 122 -17.71 9.04 2.32
C TYR A 122 -17.00 8.49 3.56
N GLN A 123 -17.53 7.42 4.17
CA GLN A 123 -16.88 6.76 5.31
C GLN A 123 -15.53 6.16 4.90
N ILE A 124 -15.48 5.41 3.78
CA ILE A 124 -14.23 4.80 3.26
C ILE A 124 -13.13 5.84 3.03
N LEU A 125 -13.49 7.04 2.58
CA LEU A 125 -12.55 8.15 2.39
C LEU A 125 -12.06 8.74 3.72
N ALA A 126 -12.98 8.94 4.66
CA ALA A 126 -12.68 9.49 5.99
C ALA A 126 -11.83 8.54 6.86
N ASP A 127 -11.96 7.23 6.66
CA ASP A 127 -11.23 6.21 7.42
C ASP A 127 -9.74 6.13 7.05
N GLN A 128 -9.33 6.72 5.91
CA GLN A 128 -7.93 6.79 5.55
C GLN A 128 -7.13 7.67 6.53
N LYS A 129 -5.82 7.43 6.63
CA LYS A 129 -4.92 8.17 7.54
C LYS A 129 -3.74 8.76 6.75
N PRO A 130 -3.72 10.09 6.51
CA PRO A 130 -4.79 11.07 6.72
C PRO A 130 -6.01 10.78 5.83
N ALA A 131 -7.15 11.40 6.14
CA ALA A 131 -8.37 11.23 5.35
C ALA A 131 -8.10 11.59 3.88
N LEU A 132 -8.64 10.80 2.96
CA LEU A 132 -8.53 11.08 1.53
C LEU A 132 -9.65 12.04 1.15
N THR A 133 -9.30 13.20 0.61
CA THR A 133 -10.31 14.18 0.19
C THR A 133 -11.05 13.69 -1.06
N LEU A 134 -12.26 14.21 -1.28
CA LEU A 134 -13.02 13.94 -2.49
C LEU A 134 -12.28 14.41 -3.76
N GLU A 135 -11.57 15.54 -3.66
CA GLU A 135 -10.77 16.08 -4.76
C GLU A 135 -9.60 15.15 -5.11
N GLU A 136 -8.82 14.70 -4.12
CA GLU A 136 -7.74 13.73 -4.33
C GLU A 136 -8.28 12.43 -4.94
N PHE A 137 -9.38 11.89 -4.41
CA PHE A 137 -10.00 10.68 -4.96
C PHE A 137 -10.39 10.86 -6.43
N ASN A 138 -11.09 11.96 -6.75
CA ASN A 138 -11.53 12.24 -8.12
C ASN A 138 -10.36 12.49 -9.08
N SER A 139 -9.28 13.10 -8.60
CA SER A 139 -8.07 13.35 -9.40
C SER A 139 -7.48 12.04 -9.94
N PHE A 140 -7.43 10.98 -9.13
CA PHE A 140 -6.99 9.66 -9.57
C PHE A 140 -8.07 8.90 -10.34
N GLN A 141 -9.32 8.95 -9.87
CA GLN A 141 -10.45 8.23 -10.49
C GLN A 141 -10.64 8.61 -11.96
N SER A 142 -10.45 9.89 -12.30
CA SER A 142 -10.57 10.38 -13.67
C SER A 142 -9.57 9.74 -14.65
N GLN A 143 -8.45 9.22 -14.14
CA GLN A 143 -7.36 8.65 -14.95
C GLN A 143 -7.48 7.13 -15.14
N VAL A 144 -8.27 6.43 -14.32
CA VAL A 144 -8.38 4.96 -14.32
C VAL A 144 -8.94 4.37 -15.61
N GLY A 145 -9.60 5.18 -16.44
CA GLY A 145 -10.01 4.76 -17.78
C GLY A 145 -8.85 4.39 -18.71
N SER A 146 -7.63 4.88 -18.42
CA SER A 146 -6.43 4.54 -19.19
C SER A 146 -5.81 3.22 -18.74
N ARG A 147 -5.29 2.45 -19.70
CA ARG A 147 -4.59 1.20 -19.39
C ARG A 147 -3.44 1.37 -18.41
N GLN A 148 -2.62 2.41 -18.61
CA GLN A 148 -1.47 2.71 -17.76
C GLN A 148 -1.89 2.94 -16.29
N MET A 149 -2.92 3.74 -16.06
CA MET A 149 -3.39 4.01 -14.69
C MET A 149 -3.99 2.76 -14.06
N CYS A 150 -4.75 1.97 -14.82
CA CYS A 150 -5.30 0.72 -14.31
C CYS A 150 -4.19 -0.25 -13.90
N ASP A 151 -3.14 -0.42 -14.71
CA ASP A 151 -2.02 -1.31 -14.39
C ASP A 151 -1.29 -0.85 -13.11
N ARG A 152 -1.14 0.47 -12.91
CA ARG A 152 -0.57 1.05 -11.68
C ARG A 152 -1.45 0.75 -10.46
N VAL A 153 -2.77 0.92 -10.59
CA VAL A 153 -3.73 0.61 -9.52
C VAL A 153 -3.69 -0.88 -9.17
N ALA A 154 -3.65 -1.76 -10.18
CA ALA A 154 -3.56 -3.20 -9.99
C ALA A 154 -2.23 -3.62 -9.32
N GLN A 155 -1.11 -3.01 -9.72
CA GLN A 155 0.18 -3.23 -9.08
C GLN A 155 0.17 -2.83 -7.60
N GLU A 156 -0.38 -1.66 -7.30
CA GLU A 156 -0.45 -1.16 -5.94
C GLU A 156 -1.40 -2.00 -5.07
N ALA A 157 -2.53 -2.44 -5.62
CA ALA A 157 -3.45 -3.33 -4.92
C ALA A 157 -2.79 -4.67 -4.56
N ARG A 158 -1.97 -5.23 -5.47
CA ARG A 158 -1.17 -6.43 -5.18
C ARG A 158 -0.13 -6.18 -4.09
N ARG A 159 0.58 -5.04 -4.15
CA ARG A 159 1.54 -4.64 -3.11
C ARG A 159 0.89 -4.55 -1.72
N LEU A 160 -0.36 -4.06 -1.68
CA LEU A 160 -1.16 -3.93 -0.47
C LEU A 160 -1.92 -5.23 -0.08
N GLN A 161 -1.82 -6.29 -0.88
CA GLN A 161 -2.52 -7.57 -0.67
C GLN A 161 -4.05 -7.42 -0.62
N LEU A 162 -4.62 -6.50 -1.40
CA LEU A 162 -6.07 -6.23 -1.45
C LEU A 162 -6.83 -7.10 -2.47
N GLY A 163 -6.11 -7.93 -3.23
CA GLY A 163 -6.64 -8.78 -4.29
C GLY A 163 -6.24 -8.32 -5.70
N ASP A 164 -6.75 -9.03 -6.71
CA ASP A 164 -6.46 -8.77 -8.11
C ASP A 164 -7.51 -7.85 -8.75
N ILE A 165 -7.03 -6.77 -9.38
CA ILE A 165 -7.85 -5.83 -10.15
C ILE A 165 -7.70 -6.16 -11.64
N SER A 166 -8.82 -6.40 -12.32
CA SER A 166 -8.85 -6.67 -13.76
C SER A 166 -8.90 -5.37 -14.57
N CYS A 167 -7.94 -5.19 -15.47
CA CYS A 167 -7.85 -4.03 -16.37
C CYS A 167 -8.35 -4.31 -17.80
N LYS A 168 -9.08 -5.40 -18.02
CA LYS A 168 -9.48 -5.87 -19.36
C LYS A 168 -10.29 -4.84 -20.16
N ASP A 169 -11.04 -3.98 -19.48
CA ASP A 169 -11.92 -2.99 -20.10
C ASP A 169 -11.31 -1.58 -20.18
N ALA A 170 -10.06 -1.40 -19.72
CA ALA A 170 -9.34 -0.13 -19.79
C ALA A 170 -8.88 0.14 -21.23
N LYS A 171 -9.00 1.40 -21.68
CA LYS A 171 -8.72 1.84 -23.06
C LYS A 171 -7.31 2.40 -23.21
#